data_AF-A0A4U0V6D5-F1
#
_entry.id   AF-A0A4U0V6D5-F1
#
_cell.length_a   1.000
_cell.length_b   1.000
_cell.length_c   1.000
_cell.angle_alpha   90.00
_cell.angle_beta   90.00
_cell.angle_gamma   90.00
#
_symmetry.space_group_name_H-M   'P 1'
#
loop_
_entity.id
_entity.type
_entity.pdbx_description
1 polymer ?
#
loop_
_entity_poly.entity_id
_entity_poly.type
_entity_poly.pdbx_seq_one_letter_code
_entity_poly.pdbx_strand_id
1 'polypeptide(L)'
;MSSHSRASIKASSRDEALQSTISAAEASMRALKLAKNPKDKAKHSARFKQLLQEAERIKHGEDWQSVPARSSTSQQVAKIPESTRKPSRAEQILLLKASYLNNFKFPPWTTPPAPDEFDLADGESLFV
;
A
#
# COMPACT_ATOMS: atom_id res chain seq x y z
N MET A 1 4.88 18.94 -1.60
CA MET A 1 4.55 18.08 -2.76
C MET A 1 5.73 17.16 -3.03
N SER A 2 5.72 15.91 -2.56
CA SER A 2 6.82 14.97 -2.87
C SER A 2 6.23 13.60 -3.18
N SER A 3 5.87 13.41 -4.45
CA SER A 3 5.20 12.22 -4.99
C SER A 3 6.14 11.43 -5.90
N HIS A 4 7.30 11.00 -5.39
CA HIS A 4 8.34 10.38 -6.22
C HIS A 4 8.39 8.83 -6.16
N SER A 5 7.33 8.18 -5.68
CA SER A 5 7.28 6.71 -5.53
C SER A 5 6.33 5.98 -6.50
N ARG A 6 5.79 6.63 -7.56
CA ARG A 6 4.78 6.02 -8.44
C ARG A 6 5.12 5.92 -9.94
N ALA A 7 6.33 6.27 -10.37
CA ALA A 7 6.60 6.40 -11.81
C ALA A 7 6.58 5.06 -12.58
N SER A 8 7.02 3.95 -11.97
CA SER A 8 7.03 2.64 -12.64
C SER A 8 5.62 2.08 -12.91
N ILE A 9 4.61 2.51 -12.15
CA ILE A 9 3.22 2.00 -12.26
C ILE A 9 2.46 2.64 -13.45
N LYS A 10 3.02 3.66 -14.13
CA LYS A 10 2.32 4.41 -15.19
C LYS A 10 2.95 4.33 -16.58
N ALA A 11 4.11 3.70 -16.75
CA ALA A 11 4.78 3.67 -18.05
C ALA A 11 4.04 2.75 -19.02
N SER A 12 3.69 3.28 -20.19
CA SER A 12 2.95 2.54 -21.23
C SER A 12 3.89 1.70 -22.10
N SER A 13 5.20 1.95 -22.02
CA SER A 13 6.23 1.25 -22.78
C SER A 13 7.51 1.05 -21.96
N ARG A 14 8.31 0.04 -22.35
CA ARG A 14 9.61 -0.28 -21.75
C ARG A 14 10.58 0.90 -21.82
N ASP A 15 10.59 1.60 -22.95
CA ASP A 15 11.48 2.73 -23.20
C ASP A 15 11.12 3.92 -22.31
N GLU A 16 9.82 4.21 -22.16
CA GLU A 16 9.33 5.24 -21.24
C GLU A 16 9.67 4.89 -19.78
N ALA A 17 9.52 3.62 -19.37
CA ALA A 17 9.90 3.16 -18.04
C ALA A 17 11.40 3.32 -17.77
N LEU A 18 12.24 3.02 -18.77
CA LEU A 18 13.68 3.18 -18.70
C LEU A 18 14.07 4.65 -18.58
N GLN A 19 13.54 5.52 -19.45
CA GLN A 19 13.78 6.96 -19.42
C GLN A 19 13.33 7.60 -18.10
N SER A 20 12.17 7.19 -17.58
CA SER A 20 11.69 7.66 -16.28
C SER A 20 12.58 7.22 -15.13
N THR A 21 13.14 5.99 -15.19
CA THR A 21 14.03 5.46 -14.16
C THR A 21 15.39 6.20 -14.18
N ILE A 22 15.93 6.45 -15.38
CA ILE A 22 17.15 7.25 -15.58
C ILE A 22 16.96 8.66 -15.02
N SER A 23 15.85 9.33 -15.38
CA SER A 23 15.52 10.67 -14.90
C SER A 23 15.45 10.73 -13.36
N ALA A 24 14.85 9.72 -12.73
CA ALA A 24 14.80 9.61 -11.27
C ALA A 24 16.19 9.37 -10.64
N ALA A 25 17.05 8.61 -11.29
CA ALA A 25 18.42 8.36 -10.84
C ALA A 25 19.23 9.66 -10.88
N GLU A 26 19.11 10.45 -11.94
CA GLU A 26 19.74 11.76 -12.05
C GLU A 26 19.26 12.74 -10.97
N ALA A 27 17.94 12.78 -10.70
CA ALA A 27 17.39 13.61 -9.62
C ALA A 27 17.98 13.21 -8.26
N SER A 28 18.16 11.91 -8.01
CA SER A 28 18.80 11.40 -6.80
C SER A 28 20.29 11.80 -6.70
N MET A 29 21.02 11.82 -7.82
CA MET A 29 22.40 12.32 -7.87
C MET A 29 22.49 13.83 -7.62
N ARG A 30 21.59 14.63 -8.20
CA ARG A 30 21.52 16.07 -7.94
C ARG A 30 21.25 16.33 -6.46
N ALA A 31 20.32 15.60 -5.85
CA ALA A 31 20.04 15.68 -4.42
C ALA A 31 21.26 15.29 -3.57
N LEU A 32 22.02 14.26 -3.96
CA LEU A 32 23.25 13.87 -3.26
C LEU A 32 24.34 14.96 -3.29
N LYS A 33 24.46 15.70 -4.40
CA LYS A 33 25.39 16.83 -4.52
C LYS A 33 24.98 18.01 -3.63
N LEU A 34 23.68 18.20 -3.41
CA LEU A 34 23.13 19.30 -2.60
C LEU A 34 22.99 18.96 -1.11
N ALA A 35 22.96 17.67 -0.76
CA ALA A 35 22.78 17.22 0.61
C ALA A 35 24.02 17.58 1.47
N LYS A 36 23.78 18.32 2.56
CA LYS A 36 24.83 18.70 3.52
C LYS A 36 25.01 17.68 4.65
N ASN A 37 23.92 17.00 5.01
CA ASN A 37 23.89 16.03 6.11
C ASN A 37 24.34 14.63 5.64
N PRO A 38 25.23 13.94 6.37
CA PRO A 38 25.68 12.58 6.03
C PRO A 38 24.53 11.55 5.93
N LYS A 39 23.48 11.65 6.76
CA LYS A 39 22.34 10.73 6.70
C LYS A 39 21.56 10.86 5.39
N ASP A 40 21.36 12.08 4.92
CA ASP A 40 20.66 12.34 3.65
C ASP A 40 21.53 11.91 2.46
N LYS A 41 22.85 12.11 2.52
CA LYS A 41 23.79 11.56 1.53
C LYS A 41 23.71 10.02 1.46
N ALA A 42 23.65 9.35 2.60
CA ALA A 42 23.49 7.89 2.65
C ALA A 42 22.15 7.46 2.02
N LYS A 43 21.06 8.17 2.31
CA LYS A 43 19.75 7.91 1.72
C LYS A 43 19.74 8.10 0.20
N HIS A 44 20.27 9.21 -0.30
CA HIS A 44 20.31 9.50 -1.73
C HIS A 44 21.26 8.56 -2.50
N SER A 45 22.39 8.17 -1.90
CA SER A 45 23.30 7.18 -2.51
C SER A 45 22.68 5.78 -2.56
N ALA A 46 22.00 5.35 -1.50
CA ALA A 46 21.26 4.09 -1.48
C ALA A 46 20.15 4.09 -2.53
N ARG A 47 19.40 5.20 -2.65
CA ARG A 47 18.33 5.31 -3.63
C ARG A 47 18.85 5.31 -5.08
N PHE A 48 19.97 5.98 -5.33
CA PHE A 48 20.63 5.96 -6.64
C PHE A 48 21.04 4.54 -7.04
N LYS A 49 21.67 3.77 -6.13
CA LYS A 49 22.04 2.37 -6.39
C LYS A 49 20.83 1.50 -6.73
N GLN A 50 19.71 1.69 -6.02
CA GLN A 50 18.47 0.97 -6.33
C GLN A 50 17.92 1.32 -7.72
N LEU A 51 17.98 2.58 -8.11
CA LEU A 51 17.49 3.02 -9.42
C LEU A 51 18.38 2.52 -10.57
N LEU A 52 19.70 2.39 -10.34
CA LEU A 52 20.61 1.76 -11.29
C LEU A 52 20.28 0.28 -11.51
N GLN A 53 20.12 -0.47 -10.42
CA GLN A 53 19.74 -1.89 -10.50
C GLN A 53 18.40 -2.08 -11.21
N GLU A 54 17.44 -1.17 -10.96
CA GLU A 54 16.15 -1.20 -11.64
C GLU A 54 16.27 -0.87 -13.14
N ALA A 55 17.10 0.09 -13.53
CA ALA A 55 17.35 0.41 -14.94
C ALA A 55 18.02 -0.77 -15.67
N GLU A 56 18.97 -1.45 -15.04
CA GLU A 56 19.60 -2.67 -15.55
C GLU A 56 18.56 -3.79 -15.72
N ARG A 57 17.67 -3.97 -14.74
CA ARG A 57 16.56 -4.93 -14.80
C ARG A 57 15.61 -4.62 -15.94
N ILE A 58 15.23 -3.36 -16.14
CA ILE A 58 14.35 -2.96 -17.26
C ILE A 58 15.05 -3.18 -18.60
N LYS A 59 16.37 -2.94 -18.69
CA LYS A 59 17.14 -3.08 -19.92
C LYS A 59 17.43 -4.53 -20.32
N HIS A 60 17.61 -5.43 -19.35
CA HIS A 60 18.03 -6.81 -19.62
C HIS A 60 16.99 -7.87 -19.27
N GLY A 61 16.03 -7.57 -18.39
CA GLY A 61 14.97 -8.49 -18.01
C GLY A 61 13.87 -8.58 -19.06
N GLU A 62 13.42 -9.80 -19.33
CA GLU A 62 12.23 -10.10 -20.14
C GLU A 62 10.95 -9.66 -19.41
N ASP A 63 10.96 -9.81 -18.08
CA ASP A 63 9.92 -9.40 -17.15
C ASP A 63 10.11 -7.97 -16.62
N TRP A 64 10.33 -6.98 -17.49
CA TRP A 64 10.56 -5.60 -17.07
C TRP A 64 9.37 -5.01 -16.27
N GLN A 65 8.15 -5.51 -16.51
CA GLN A 65 6.93 -5.16 -15.76
C GLN A 65 6.75 -5.93 -14.45
N SER A 66 7.45 -7.06 -14.26
CA SER A 66 7.39 -7.80 -13.01
C SER A 66 8.28 -7.10 -11.99
N VAL A 67 7.75 -6.02 -11.43
CA VAL A 67 8.26 -5.48 -10.18
C VAL A 67 8.23 -6.62 -9.16
N PRO A 68 9.33 -6.94 -8.46
CA PRO A 68 9.23 -7.78 -7.27
C PRO A 68 8.32 -7.02 -6.33
N ALA A 69 7.12 -7.56 -6.11
CA ALA A 69 6.06 -6.95 -5.33
C ALA A 69 6.56 -6.68 -3.91
N ARG A 70 7.19 -5.53 -3.70
CA ARG A 70 7.35 -4.95 -2.37
C ARG A 70 5.99 -4.41 -2.01
N SER A 71 5.18 -5.29 -1.41
CA SER A 71 4.13 -4.98 -0.46
C SER A 71 3.46 -3.62 -0.71
N SER A 72 2.64 -3.53 -1.73
CA SER A 72 1.69 -2.43 -1.90
C SER A 72 0.41 -3.00 -2.49
N THR A 73 -0.44 -3.50 -1.59
CA THR A 73 -1.90 -3.40 -1.56
C THR A 73 -2.65 -3.30 -2.91
N SER A 74 -2.32 -4.13 -3.88
CA SER A 74 -3.21 -4.48 -4.98
C SER A 74 -3.61 -5.94 -4.80
N GLN A 75 -4.63 -6.13 -3.96
CA GLN A 75 -5.69 -7.13 -4.06
C GLN A 75 -5.40 -8.35 -4.96
N GLN A 76 -4.37 -9.13 -4.65
CA GLN A 76 -4.61 -10.55 -4.50
C GLN A 76 -5.20 -10.63 -3.10
N VAL A 77 -6.53 -10.62 -3.00
CA VAL A 77 -7.20 -11.05 -1.77
C VAL A 77 -6.78 -12.51 -1.63
N ALA A 78 -5.62 -12.75 -1.01
CA ALA A 78 -5.31 -14.04 -0.45
C ALA A 78 -6.51 -14.32 0.43
N LYS A 79 -7.37 -15.25 -0.02
CA LYS A 79 -8.62 -15.56 0.66
C LYS A 79 -8.25 -15.79 2.11
N ILE A 80 -8.63 -14.85 2.96
CA ILE A 80 -8.31 -14.94 4.39
C ILE A 80 -8.88 -16.28 4.80
N PRO A 81 -8.08 -17.18 5.40
CA PRO A 81 -8.57 -18.49 5.75
C PRO A 81 -9.73 -18.33 6.72
N GLU A 82 -10.95 -18.51 6.20
CA GLU A 82 -12.16 -18.49 7.02
C GLU A 82 -12.22 -19.80 7.79
N SER A 83 -12.41 -19.69 9.10
CA SER A 83 -12.61 -20.87 9.93
C SER A 83 -13.96 -21.49 9.58
N THR A 84 -13.96 -22.71 9.04
CA THR A 84 -15.18 -23.46 8.69
C THR A 84 -15.84 -24.11 9.90
N ARG A 85 -15.19 -24.07 11.08
CA ARG A 85 -15.73 -24.69 12.30
C ARG A 85 -16.80 -23.80 12.93
N LYS A 86 -17.90 -24.42 13.39
CA LYS A 86 -18.92 -23.73 14.18
C LYS A 86 -18.37 -23.44 15.59
N PRO A 87 -18.35 -22.19 16.07
CA PRO A 87 -17.86 -21.88 17.41
C PRO A 87 -18.76 -22.50 18.47
N SER A 88 -18.13 -23.06 19.51
CA SER A 88 -18.78 -23.61 20.69
C SER A 88 -19.50 -22.52 21.50
N ARG A 89 -20.38 -22.93 22.43
CA ARG A 89 -21.12 -21.99 23.28
C ARG A 89 -20.18 -21.11 24.12
N ALA A 90 -19.08 -21.66 24.62
CA ALA A 90 -18.08 -20.92 25.39
C ALA A 90 -17.39 -19.84 24.53
N GLU A 91 -17.02 -20.17 23.29
CA GLU A 91 -16.41 -19.22 22.34
C GLU A 91 -17.39 -18.11 21.95
N GLN A 92 -18.67 -18.43 21.75
CA GLN A 92 -19.71 -17.43 21.49
C GLN A 92 -19.86 -16.45 22.66
N ILE A 93 -19.82 -16.94 23.90
CA ILE A 93 -19.87 -16.10 25.10
C ILE A 93 -18.62 -15.20 25.17
N LEU A 94 -17.45 -15.73 24.84
CA LEU A 94 -16.20 -14.96 24.84
C LEU A 94 -16.24 -13.84 23.80
N LEU A 95 -16.65 -14.15 22.55
CA LEU A 95 -16.84 -13.15 21.49
C LEU A 95 -17.85 -12.07 21.90
N LEU A 96 -18.98 -12.48 22.47
CA LEU A 96 -20.00 -11.56 22.96
C LEU A 96 -19.44 -10.66 24.07
N LYS A 97 -18.68 -11.19 25.02
CA LYS A 97 -18.09 -10.38 26.11
C LYS A 97 -17.04 -9.40 25.58
N ALA A 98 -16.22 -9.83 24.62
CA ALA A 98 -15.24 -8.96 23.96
C ALA A 98 -15.90 -7.83 23.15
N SER A 99 -17.14 -8.01 22.71
CA SER A 99 -17.88 -6.99 21.99
C SER A 99 -18.41 -5.83 22.84
N TYR A 100 -18.27 -5.88 24.17
CA TYR A 100 -18.70 -4.79 25.04
C TYR A 100 -17.58 -3.76 25.23
N LEU A 101 -17.90 -2.49 24.97
CA LEU A 101 -17.02 -1.36 25.23
C LEU A 101 -17.85 -0.22 25.83
N ASN A 102 -17.46 0.29 27.00
CA ASN A 102 -18.14 1.41 27.68
C ASN A 102 -19.66 1.22 27.83
N ASN A 103 -20.11 0.04 28.24
CA ASN A 103 -21.53 -0.35 28.34
C ASN A 103 -22.28 -0.43 27.00
N PHE A 104 -21.63 -0.20 25.87
CA PHE A 104 -22.17 -0.44 24.54
C PHE A 104 -21.76 -1.82 24.04
N LYS A 105 -22.69 -2.48 23.33
CA LYS A 105 -22.49 -3.81 22.73
C LYS A 105 -22.29 -3.66 21.23
N PHE A 106 -21.20 -4.22 20.70
CA PHE A 106 -20.83 -4.18 19.29
C PHE A 106 -20.89 -5.59 18.68
N PRO A 107 -22.09 -6.14 18.43
CA PRO A 107 -22.22 -7.52 17.96
C PRO A 107 -21.39 -7.76 16.69
N PRO A 108 -20.80 -8.95 16.52
CA PRO A 108 -20.07 -9.29 15.31
C PRO A 108 -20.95 -9.10 14.07
N TRP A 109 -20.38 -8.51 13.01
CA TRP A 109 -21.05 -8.44 11.72
C TRP A 109 -21.31 -9.84 11.18
N THR A 110 -22.58 -10.14 10.97
CA THR A 110 -23.04 -11.42 10.40
C THR A 110 -23.18 -11.33 8.89
N THR A 111 -23.42 -10.12 8.39
CA THR A 111 -23.46 -9.76 6.98
C THR A 111 -22.69 -8.45 6.81
N PRO A 112 -22.13 -8.19 5.62
CA PRO A 112 -21.67 -6.86 5.29
C PRO A 112 -22.80 -5.84 5.48
N PRO A 113 -22.49 -4.64 6.00
CA PRO A 113 -23.47 -3.55 6.05
C PRO A 113 -23.94 -3.21 4.63
N ALA A 114 -25.16 -2.69 4.52
CA ALA A 114 -25.69 -2.30 3.23
C ALA A 114 -24.92 -1.07 2.70
N PRO A 115 -24.70 -0.91 1.38
CA PRO A 115 -23.93 0.20 0.84
C PRO A 115 -24.49 1.58 1.20
N ASP A 116 -25.81 1.66 1.31
CA ASP A 116 -26.60 2.83 1.68
C ASP A 116 -26.63 3.12 3.19
N GLU A 117 -26.20 2.18 4.03
CA GLU A 117 -26.16 2.35 5.49
C GLU A 117 -25.18 3.45 5.92
N PHE A 118 -24.19 3.77 5.07
CA PHE A 118 -23.22 4.84 5.30
C PHE A 118 -23.47 6.07 4.42
N ASP A 119 -24.52 6.06 3.60
CA ASP A 119 -24.89 7.22 2.78
C ASP A 119 -25.62 8.25 3.65
N LEU A 120 -25.39 9.54 3.40
CA LEU A 120 -26.14 10.59 4.06
C LEU A 120 -27.52 10.75 3.45
N ALA A 121 -28.55 10.67 4.29
CA ALA A 121 -29.89 11.09 3.90
C ALA A 121 -29.95 12.62 3.71
N ASP A 122 -30.84 13.07 2.82
CA ASP A 122 -31.05 14.49 2.57
C ASP A 122 -31.42 15.24 3.86
N GLY A 123 -30.53 16.13 4.30
CA GLY A 123 -30.74 16.98 5.48
C GLY A 123 -30.09 16.48 6.78
N GLU A 124 -29.37 15.36 6.77
CA GLU A 124 -28.60 14.91 7.93
C GLU A 124 -27.19 15.52 7.98
N SER A 125 -26.67 15.69 9.19
CA SER A 125 -25.34 16.22 9.44
C SER A 125 -24.32 15.09 9.61
N LEU A 126 -23.20 15.18 8.88
CA LEU A 126 -22.13 14.17 8.80
C LEU A 126 -21.59 13.72 10.18
N PHE A 127 -21.58 14.60 11.19
CA PHE A 127 -21.14 14.28 12.56
C PHE A 127 -21.82 15.25 13.54
N VAL A 128 -22.40 14.74 14.63
CA VAL A 128 -22.95 15.53 15.75
C VAL A 128 -22.33 15.06 17.06
#